data_AF-A0A1G6XNV9-F1
#
_entry.id   AF-A0A1G6XNV9-F1
#
_cell.length_a   1.000
_cell.length_b   1.000
_cell.length_c   1.000
_cell.angle_alpha   90.00
_cell.angle_beta   90.00
_cell.angle_gamma   90.00
#
_symmetry.space_group_name_H-M   'P 1'
#
loop_
_entity.id
_entity.type
_entity.pdbx_description
1 polymer ?
#
loop_
_entity_poly.entity_id
_entity_poly.type
_entity_poly.pdbx_seq_one_letter_code
_entity_poly.pdbx_strand_id
1 'polypeptide(L)'
;MGDGSTDDRDVLSHSALRHYVRDVCPRDYLDQLLDVVREHTDDDLPFYTDAVTAAFSDAVPVFARPRYVEFFWRCATTVPGYAARAVLANGPAESEGSEKLFRLWRSVHHDTAAADQILHHARDEAAHSRLFVRLTETAFPGFLSPESGDRLEWSLPDVRARPLVKTENPIPQEHLIDHLVQMNIGEIRTRLHMHLFAPVVFGLTPKRNKATTRRILEGLVRDEVRHIGYTAALMEGWARDGAAERIRRLYSGRLAIFNRITVEQTEAAVRDHGRGEFPDLIEL
;
A
#
# COMPACT_ATOMS: atom_id res chain seq x y z
N MET A 1 36.18 -25.97 8.14
CA MET A 1 35.84 -24.55 7.94
C MET A 1 35.77 -24.30 6.45
N GLY A 2 34.59 -24.51 5.86
CA GLY A 2 34.28 -24.06 4.51
C GLY A 2 33.19 -23.01 4.67
N ASP A 3 33.57 -21.74 4.54
CA ASP A 3 32.64 -20.62 4.53
C ASP A 3 31.88 -20.67 3.21
N GLY A 4 30.70 -21.29 3.24
CA GLY A 4 29.76 -21.33 2.14
C GLY A 4 29.13 -19.96 1.94
N SER A 5 29.91 -19.01 1.42
CA SER A 5 29.42 -17.79 0.82
C SER A 5 28.75 -18.13 -0.51
N THR A 6 27.53 -18.69 -0.45
CA THR A 6 26.63 -18.66 -1.60
C THR A 6 26.40 -17.21 -1.98
N ASP A 7 26.70 -16.93 -3.23
CA ASP A 7 26.86 -15.63 -3.87
C ASP A 7 25.58 -14.77 -3.74
N ASP A 8 25.57 -13.78 -2.85
CA ASP A 8 24.52 -12.74 -2.76
C ASP A 8 24.43 -11.88 -4.06
N ARG A 9 25.25 -12.16 -5.09
CA ARG A 9 25.22 -11.49 -6.40
C ARG A 9 24.11 -11.96 -7.35
N ASP A 10 23.44 -13.08 -7.08
CA ASP A 10 22.36 -13.56 -7.97
C ASP A 10 21.04 -12.80 -7.82
N VAL A 11 20.91 -11.95 -6.79
CA VAL A 11 19.71 -11.10 -6.56
C VAL A 11 19.50 -10.08 -7.69
N LEU A 12 20.53 -9.83 -8.52
CA LEU A 12 20.55 -8.82 -9.59
C LEU A 12 20.54 -9.43 -11.01
N SER A 13 20.34 -10.73 -11.16
CA SER A 13 20.32 -11.38 -12.48
C SER A 13 19.00 -11.16 -13.23
N HIS A 14 19.03 -11.25 -14.57
CA HIS A 14 17.81 -11.18 -15.39
C HIS A 14 16.85 -12.36 -15.11
N SER A 15 17.36 -13.48 -14.63
CA SER A 15 16.57 -14.60 -14.11
C SER A 15 15.88 -14.23 -12.80
N ALA A 16 16.57 -13.56 -11.88
CA ALA A 16 15.99 -13.07 -10.63
C ALA A 16 14.88 -12.05 -10.89
N LEU A 17 15.05 -11.13 -11.83
CA LEU A 17 14.01 -10.18 -12.24
C LEU A 17 12.76 -10.90 -12.79
N ARG A 18 12.92 -11.90 -13.66
CA ARG A 18 11.77 -12.65 -14.20
C ARG A 18 10.99 -13.40 -13.12
N HIS A 19 11.68 -14.03 -12.17
CA HIS A 19 11.02 -14.68 -11.04
C HIS A 19 10.32 -13.66 -10.14
N TYR A 20 11.00 -12.56 -9.82
CA TYR A 20 10.45 -11.48 -9.02
C TYR A 20 9.17 -10.87 -9.64
N VAL A 21 9.18 -10.56 -10.94
CA VAL A 21 7.99 -10.03 -11.63
C VAL A 21 6.83 -11.03 -11.57
N ARG A 22 7.10 -12.31 -11.83
CA ARG A 22 6.08 -13.37 -11.79
C ARG A 22 5.49 -13.52 -10.40
N ASP A 23 6.32 -13.46 -9.35
CA ASP A 23 5.89 -13.73 -7.98
C ASP A 23 5.17 -12.53 -7.36
N VAL A 24 5.51 -11.30 -7.77
CA VAL A 24 4.90 -10.07 -7.22
C VAL A 24 3.69 -9.57 -8.01
N CYS A 25 3.70 -9.73 -9.33
CA CYS A 25 2.59 -9.33 -10.21
C CYS A 25 2.16 -10.54 -11.05
N PRO A 26 1.62 -11.57 -10.39
CA PRO A 26 1.16 -12.75 -11.10
C PRO A 26 -0.05 -12.38 -11.98
N ARG A 27 -0.28 -13.16 -13.05
CA ARG A 27 -1.35 -12.88 -14.02
C ARG A 27 -2.75 -12.86 -13.38
N ASP A 28 -2.89 -13.56 -12.26
CA ASP A 28 -4.08 -13.73 -11.43
C ASP A 28 -3.99 -12.92 -10.12
N TYR A 29 -3.24 -11.81 -10.10
CA TYR A 29 -3.07 -10.98 -8.88
C TYR A 29 -4.40 -10.62 -8.21
N LEU A 30 -5.40 -10.22 -9.01
CA LEU A 30 -6.71 -9.86 -8.48
C LEU A 30 -7.40 -11.05 -7.81
N ASP A 31 -7.33 -12.24 -8.42
CA ASP A 31 -7.92 -13.45 -7.84
C ASP A 31 -7.24 -13.80 -6.51
N GLN A 32 -5.90 -13.75 -6.47
CA GLN A 32 -5.14 -13.98 -5.23
C GLN A 32 -5.45 -12.93 -4.15
N LEU A 33 -5.62 -11.67 -4.53
CA LEU A 33 -6.03 -10.61 -3.61
C LEU A 33 -7.42 -10.92 -3.04
N LEU A 34 -8.39 -11.26 -3.90
CA LEU A 34 -9.75 -11.58 -3.50
C LEU A 34 -9.79 -12.80 -2.57
N ASP A 35 -9.01 -13.83 -2.86
CA ASP A 35 -8.93 -15.02 -2.01
C ASP A 35 -8.40 -14.68 -0.60
N VAL A 36 -7.35 -13.86 -0.52
CA VAL A 36 -6.80 -13.40 0.77
C VAL A 36 -7.81 -12.53 1.52
N VAL A 37 -8.59 -11.71 0.82
CA VAL A 37 -9.64 -10.90 1.43
C VAL A 37 -10.76 -11.79 1.99
N ARG A 38 -11.24 -12.77 1.21
CA ARG A 38 -12.28 -13.72 1.64
C ARG A 38 -11.83 -14.55 2.83
N GLU A 39 -10.59 -15.05 2.81
CA GLU A 39 -10.00 -15.77 3.94
C GLU A 39 -9.95 -14.90 5.20
N HIS A 40 -9.60 -13.62 5.05
CA HIS A 40 -9.53 -12.69 6.17
C HIS A 40 -10.92 -12.34 6.73
N THR A 41 -11.91 -12.13 5.86
CA THR A 41 -13.26 -11.71 6.27
C THR A 41 -14.17 -12.87 6.65
N ASP A 42 -13.84 -14.10 6.23
CA ASP A 42 -14.71 -15.28 6.35
C ASP A 42 -16.09 -15.05 5.68
N ASP A 43 -16.09 -14.42 4.50
CA ASP A 43 -17.29 -14.09 3.68
C ASP A 43 -16.92 -14.11 2.18
N ASP A 44 -17.88 -14.43 1.31
CA ASP A 44 -17.70 -14.54 -0.15
C ASP A 44 -17.65 -13.16 -0.85
N LEU A 45 -18.25 -12.14 -0.23
CA LEU A 45 -18.26 -10.74 -0.69
C LEU A 45 -18.59 -10.56 -2.19
N PRO A 46 -19.72 -11.10 -2.71
CA PRO A 46 -20.02 -11.12 -4.14
C PRO A 46 -20.16 -9.73 -4.78
N PHE A 47 -20.75 -8.73 -4.10
CA PHE A 47 -20.93 -7.40 -4.68
C PHE A 47 -19.61 -6.63 -4.71
N TYR A 48 -18.81 -6.75 -3.65
CA TYR A 48 -17.45 -6.20 -3.65
C TYR A 48 -16.58 -6.83 -4.74
N THR A 49 -16.62 -8.17 -4.86
CA THR A 49 -15.91 -8.93 -5.89
C THR A 49 -16.28 -8.44 -7.29
N ASP A 50 -17.58 -8.30 -7.59
CA ASP A 50 -18.05 -7.80 -8.89
C ASP A 50 -17.55 -6.38 -9.16
N ALA A 51 -17.64 -5.48 -8.17
CA ALA A 51 -17.23 -4.08 -8.31
C ALA A 51 -15.73 -3.94 -8.63
N VAL A 52 -14.86 -4.64 -7.89
CA VAL A 52 -13.40 -4.57 -8.11
C VAL A 52 -13.00 -5.27 -9.42
N THR A 53 -13.63 -6.40 -9.74
CA THR A 53 -13.35 -7.14 -10.99
C THR A 53 -13.74 -6.35 -12.21
N ALA A 54 -14.91 -5.71 -12.18
CA ALA A 54 -15.35 -4.83 -13.25
C ALA A 54 -14.38 -3.66 -13.43
N ALA A 55 -13.99 -2.98 -12.35
CA ALA A 55 -13.07 -1.85 -12.42
C ALA A 55 -11.69 -2.23 -12.98
N PHE A 56 -11.13 -3.36 -12.53
CA PHE A 56 -9.82 -3.85 -12.99
C PHE A 56 -9.86 -4.33 -14.45
N SER A 57 -11.01 -4.82 -14.91
CA SER A 57 -11.22 -5.20 -16.31
C SER A 57 -11.35 -3.99 -17.23
N ASP A 58 -12.05 -2.95 -16.76
CA ASP A 58 -12.25 -1.70 -17.51
C ASP A 58 -10.96 -0.88 -17.61
N ALA A 59 -10.15 -0.87 -16.54
CA ALA A 59 -8.89 -0.16 -16.50
C ALA A 59 -7.84 -0.94 -15.68
N VAL A 60 -6.88 -1.56 -16.37
CA VAL A 60 -5.76 -2.25 -15.71
C VAL A 60 -4.99 -1.25 -14.83
N PRO A 61 -4.90 -1.47 -13.51
CA PRO A 61 -4.19 -0.55 -12.63
C PRO A 61 -2.73 -0.41 -13.04
N VAL A 62 -2.21 0.82 -13.12
CA VAL A 62 -0.82 1.08 -13.54
C VAL A 62 0.17 0.35 -12.63
N PHE A 63 -0.09 0.37 -11.32
CA PHE A 63 0.74 -0.30 -10.32
C PHE A 63 0.70 -1.84 -10.43
N ALA A 64 -0.29 -2.42 -11.10
CA ALA A 64 -0.42 -3.85 -11.36
C ALA A 64 0.10 -4.25 -12.75
N ARG A 65 0.76 -3.36 -13.50
CA ARG A 65 1.37 -3.71 -14.80
C ARG A 65 2.74 -4.37 -14.57
N PRO A 66 3.09 -5.47 -15.26
CA PRO A 66 4.42 -6.10 -15.13
C PRO A 66 5.60 -5.15 -15.36
N ARG A 67 5.38 -4.17 -16.24
CA ARG A 67 6.36 -3.14 -16.61
C ARG A 67 6.63 -2.16 -15.48
N TYR A 68 5.63 -1.90 -14.64
CA TYR A 68 5.77 -1.07 -13.44
C TYR A 68 6.67 -1.79 -12.42
N VAL A 69 6.46 -3.10 -12.24
CA VAL A 69 7.29 -3.95 -11.39
C VAL A 69 8.75 -4.00 -11.86
N GLU A 70 8.95 -4.15 -13.17
CA GLU A 70 10.28 -4.16 -13.78
C GLU A 70 11.01 -2.82 -13.57
N PHE A 71 10.33 -1.70 -13.84
CA PHE A 71 10.86 -0.36 -13.61
C PHE A 71 11.25 -0.15 -12.14
N PHE A 72 10.34 -0.53 -11.24
CA PHE A 72 10.55 -0.41 -9.81
C PHE A 72 11.79 -1.21 -9.37
N TRP A 73 11.87 -2.49 -9.73
CA TRP A 73 12.99 -3.36 -9.40
C TRP A 73 14.31 -2.79 -9.90
N ARG A 74 14.33 -2.29 -11.15
CA ARG A 74 15.52 -1.67 -11.74
C ARG A 74 15.96 -0.45 -10.95
N CYS A 75 15.04 0.45 -10.62
CA CYS A 75 15.38 1.63 -9.83
C CYS A 75 15.93 1.23 -8.45
N ALA A 76 15.25 0.32 -7.77
CA ALA A 76 15.62 -0.13 -6.42
C ALA A 76 16.99 -0.83 -6.37
N THR A 77 17.41 -1.46 -7.48
CA THR A 77 18.67 -2.21 -7.56
C THR A 77 19.82 -1.45 -8.22
N THR A 78 19.55 -0.45 -9.07
CA THR A 78 20.59 0.23 -9.86
C THR A 78 20.79 1.70 -9.51
N VAL A 79 19.82 2.35 -8.85
CA VAL A 79 19.90 3.77 -8.48
C VAL A 79 20.30 3.91 -7.00
N PRO A 80 21.48 4.47 -6.68
CA PRO A 80 21.95 4.58 -5.30
C PRO A 80 20.94 5.28 -4.37
N GLY A 81 20.61 4.60 -3.27
CA GLY A 81 19.68 5.08 -2.25
C GLY A 81 18.21 5.12 -2.68
N TYR A 82 17.84 4.65 -3.88
CA TYR A 82 16.44 4.68 -4.32
C TYR A 82 15.54 3.83 -3.43
N ALA A 83 15.93 2.59 -3.14
CA ALA A 83 15.16 1.71 -2.24
C ALA A 83 14.95 2.33 -0.85
N ALA A 84 16.00 2.92 -0.28
CA ALA A 84 15.92 3.57 1.03
C ALA A 84 15.02 4.82 1.02
N ARG A 85 15.13 5.66 -0.02
CA ARG A 85 14.22 6.82 -0.21
C ARG A 85 12.77 6.38 -0.36
N ALA A 86 12.53 5.34 -1.16
CA ALA A 86 11.19 4.83 -1.41
C ALA A 86 10.55 4.28 -0.13
N VAL A 87 11.29 3.51 0.68
CA VAL A 87 10.81 3.05 1.99
C VAL A 87 10.53 4.22 2.93
N LEU A 88 11.48 5.15 3.07
CA LEU A 88 11.34 6.30 3.98
C LEU A 88 10.17 7.21 3.60
N ALA A 89 9.86 7.36 2.31
CA ALA A 89 8.77 8.18 1.81
C ALA A 89 7.38 7.67 2.25
N ASN A 90 7.22 6.37 2.55
CA ASN A 90 5.97 5.86 3.08
C ASN A 90 5.68 6.38 4.50
N GLY A 91 6.71 6.67 5.31
CA GLY A 91 6.53 7.19 6.67
C GLY A 91 5.63 8.45 6.73
N PRO A 92 5.99 9.54 6.05
CA PRO A 92 5.13 10.72 5.94
C PRO A 92 3.79 10.44 5.26
N ALA A 93 3.73 9.55 4.26
CA ALA A 93 2.49 9.21 3.55
C ALA A 93 1.46 8.55 4.50
N GLU A 94 1.87 7.55 5.30
CA GLU A 94 0.98 6.92 6.29
C GLU A 94 0.59 7.88 7.39
N SER A 95 1.49 8.78 7.79
CA SER A 95 1.14 9.81 8.77
C SER A 95 0.06 10.75 8.21
N GLU A 96 0.17 11.18 6.96
CA GLU A 96 -0.88 11.97 6.29
C GLU A 96 -2.19 11.17 6.14
N GLY A 97 -2.10 9.88 5.80
CA GLY A 97 -3.22 8.93 5.74
C GLY A 97 -3.96 8.85 7.08
N SER A 98 -3.22 8.65 8.18
CA SER A 98 -3.76 8.59 9.54
C SER A 98 -4.55 9.85 9.92
N GLU A 99 -4.06 11.04 9.52
CA GLU A 99 -4.73 12.32 9.76
C GLU A 99 -6.02 12.47 8.95
N LYS A 100 -6.03 11.98 7.70
CA LYS A 100 -7.23 11.96 6.86
C LYS A 100 -8.28 11.00 7.44
N LEU A 101 -7.88 9.80 7.84
CA LEU A 101 -8.74 8.80 8.48
C LEU A 101 -9.32 9.31 9.79
N PHE A 102 -8.49 9.94 10.63
CA PHE A 102 -8.97 10.49 11.89
C PHE A 102 -9.97 11.62 11.66
N ARG A 103 -9.75 12.51 10.68
CA ARG A 103 -10.73 13.54 10.31
C ARG A 103 -12.04 12.93 9.80
N LEU A 104 -11.97 11.88 8.97
CA LEU A 104 -13.15 11.15 8.51
C LEU A 104 -13.89 10.52 9.69
N TRP A 105 -13.18 9.83 10.59
CA TRP A 105 -13.78 9.25 11.79
C TRP A 105 -14.54 10.29 12.60
N ARG A 106 -13.96 11.50 12.78
CA ARG A 106 -14.62 12.57 13.54
C ARG A 106 -15.96 13.00 12.93
N SER A 107 -16.16 12.84 11.62
CA SER A 107 -17.39 13.23 10.92
C SER A 107 -18.38 12.09 10.68
N VAL A 108 -18.08 10.83 11.03
CA VAL A 108 -19.03 9.71 10.93
C VAL A 108 -19.87 9.60 12.21
N HIS A 109 -21.17 9.90 12.11
CA HIS A 109 -22.13 9.81 13.24
C HIS A 109 -23.20 8.74 13.07
N HIS A 110 -23.53 8.39 11.83
CA HIS A 110 -24.68 7.55 11.50
C HIS A 110 -24.34 6.06 11.35
N ASP A 111 -23.06 5.71 11.31
CA ASP A 111 -22.56 4.34 11.15
C ASP A 111 -21.44 4.08 12.16
N THR A 112 -21.79 3.53 13.32
CA THR A 112 -20.85 3.29 14.41
C THR A 112 -19.83 2.20 14.06
N ALA A 113 -20.26 1.17 13.33
CA ALA A 113 -19.38 0.08 12.90
C ALA A 113 -18.30 0.59 11.94
N ALA A 114 -18.69 1.38 10.92
CA ALA A 114 -17.74 2.02 10.02
C ALA A 114 -16.82 2.99 10.78
N ALA A 115 -17.36 3.81 11.69
CA ALA A 115 -16.56 4.73 12.49
C ALA A 115 -15.48 3.99 13.31
N ASP A 116 -15.83 2.92 14.01
CA ASP A 116 -14.87 2.20 14.86
C ASP A 116 -13.73 1.60 14.03
N GLN A 117 -14.04 1.02 12.87
CA GLN A 117 -13.04 0.49 11.95
C GLN A 117 -12.13 1.61 11.38
N ILE A 118 -12.69 2.76 11.00
CA ILE A 118 -11.90 3.90 10.51
C ILE A 118 -10.97 4.45 11.60
N LEU A 119 -11.41 4.51 12.86
CA LEU A 119 -10.53 4.93 13.96
C LEU A 119 -9.41 3.93 14.20
N HIS A 120 -9.72 2.64 14.14
CA HIS A 120 -8.74 1.58 14.29
C HIS A 120 -7.68 1.69 13.18
N HIS A 121 -8.11 1.79 11.92
CA HIS A 121 -7.25 1.99 10.76
C HIS A 121 -6.41 3.28 10.90
N ALA A 122 -6.99 4.40 11.33
CA ALA A 122 -6.23 5.63 11.56
C ALA A 122 -5.07 5.43 12.55
N ARG A 123 -5.27 4.61 13.58
CA ARG A 123 -4.24 4.30 14.59
C ARG A 123 -3.17 3.36 14.05
N ASP A 124 -3.55 2.40 13.20
CA ASP A 124 -2.61 1.54 12.50
C ASP A 124 -1.70 2.38 11.60
N GLU A 125 -2.24 3.29 10.78
CA GLU A 125 -1.42 4.14 9.90
C GLU A 125 -0.46 5.06 10.66
N ALA A 126 -0.90 5.59 11.82
CA ALA A 126 0.01 6.32 12.69
C ALA A 126 1.12 5.41 13.25
N ALA A 127 0.89 4.12 13.46
CA ALA A 127 1.94 3.17 13.82
C ALA A 127 2.84 2.81 12.61
N HIS A 128 2.25 2.57 11.43
CA HIS A 128 2.96 2.26 10.19
C HIS A 128 3.96 3.36 9.81
N SER A 129 3.56 4.63 9.96
CA SER A 129 4.43 5.77 9.69
C SER A 129 5.79 5.68 10.40
N ARG A 130 5.79 5.21 11.66
CA ARG A 130 6.99 5.00 12.49
C ARG A 130 7.70 3.71 12.11
N LEU A 131 6.95 2.66 11.80
CA LEU A 131 7.53 1.40 11.31
C LEU A 131 8.34 1.60 10.03
N PHE A 132 7.92 2.49 9.12
CA PHE A 132 8.69 2.81 7.90
C PHE A 132 10.00 3.55 8.19
N VAL A 133 10.02 4.44 9.18
CA VAL A 133 11.28 5.07 9.64
C VAL A 133 12.20 4.01 10.21
N ARG A 134 11.69 3.17 11.12
CA ARG A 134 12.46 2.07 11.71
C ARG A 134 12.92 1.03 10.69
N LEU A 135 12.10 0.72 9.70
CA LEU A 135 12.45 -0.17 8.60
C LEU A 135 13.62 0.42 7.80
N THR A 136 13.61 1.72 7.56
CA THR A 136 14.71 2.42 6.87
C THR A 136 16.02 2.30 7.64
N GLU A 137 16.02 2.58 8.94
CA GLU A 137 17.22 2.48 9.80
C GLU A 137 17.78 1.04 9.83
N THR A 138 16.89 0.05 9.89
CA THR A 138 17.28 -1.36 10.04
C THR A 138 17.74 -1.97 8.73
N ALA A 139 17.06 -1.69 7.62
CA ALA A 139 17.38 -2.22 6.31
C ALA A 139 18.55 -1.49 5.62
N PHE A 140 18.73 -0.19 5.90
CA PHE A 140 19.73 0.65 5.23
C PHE A 140 20.61 1.43 6.23
N PRO A 141 21.47 0.74 7.02
CA PRO A 141 22.34 1.44 7.96
C PRO A 141 23.22 2.46 7.25
N GLY A 142 23.21 3.70 7.75
CA GLY A 142 23.97 4.81 7.17
C GLY A 142 23.20 5.66 6.16
N PHE A 143 22.01 5.23 5.72
CA PHE A 143 21.11 6.10 4.94
C PHE A 143 20.42 7.14 5.84
N LEU A 144 19.92 6.68 6.99
CA LEU A 144 19.30 7.52 8.01
C LEU A 144 20.05 7.32 9.33
N SER A 145 20.59 8.40 9.91
CA SER A 145 21.20 8.32 11.24
C SER A 145 20.10 8.16 12.31
N PRO A 146 20.37 7.49 13.45
CA PRO A 146 19.39 7.35 14.52
C PRO A 146 18.78 8.69 14.97
N GLU A 147 19.61 9.73 15.10
CA GLU A 147 19.15 11.07 15.53
C GLU A 147 18.26 11.74 14.47
N SER A 148 18.48 11.42 13.20
CA SER A 148 17.63 11.91 12.11
C SER A 148 16.34 11.10 12.00
N GLY A 149 16.39 9.80 12.27
CA GLY A 149 15.23 8.93 12.44
C GLY A 149 14.34 9.40 13.58
N ASP A 150 14.90 9.60 14.77
CA ASP A 150 14.20 10.12 15.94
C ASP A 150 13.52 11.46 15.62
N ARG A 151 14.27 12.42 15.05
CA ARG A 151 13.70 13.74 14.68
C ARG A 151 12.55 13.62 13.69
N LEU A 152 12.66 12.71 12.72
CA LEU A 152 11.59 12.45 11.77
C LEU A 152 10.38 11.83 12.49
N GLU A 153 10.56 10.79 13.29
CA GLU A 153 9.46 10.15 14.05
C GLU A 153 8.73 11.13 14.97
N TRP A 154 9.47 12.01 15.65
CA TRP A 154 8.90 13.07 16.48
C TRP A 154 8.10 14.10 15.69
N SER A 155 8.42 14.30 14.41
CA SER A 155 7.70 15.24 13.54
C SER A 155 6.43 14.63 12.93
N LEU A 156 6.28 13.30 12.93
CA LEU A 156 5.12 12.62 12.35
C LEU A 156 3.91 12.73 13.30
N PRO A 157 2.78 13.28 12.83
CA PRO A 157 1.52 13.24 13.58
C PRO A 157 1.19 11.87 14.20
N ASP A 158 0.60 11.90 15.39
CA ASP A 158 0.14 10.71 16.09
C ASP A 158 -1.32 10.86 16.52
N VAL A 159 -2.22 10.19 15.80
CA VAL A 159 -3.65 10.22 16.13
C VAL A 159 -4.00 9.37 17.35
N ARG A 160 -3.11 8.46 17.79
CA ARG A 160 -3.35 7.56 18.92
C ARG A 160 -3.44 8.31 20.25
N ALA A 161 -2.76 9.45 20.36
CA ALA A 161 -2.75 10.30 21.54
C ALA A 161 -3.82 11.41 21.51
N ARG A 162 -4.64 11.50 20.45
CA ARG A 162 -5.58 12.61 20.28
C ARG A 162 -6.90 12.38 21.01
N PRO A 163 -7.55 13.46 21.50
CA PRO A 163 -8.90 13.38 22.05
C PRO A 163 -9.91 12.85 21.03
N LEU A 164 -10.76 11.92 21.47
CA LEU A 164 -11.82 11.33 20.65
C LEU A 164 -13.06 12.22 20.63
N VAL A 165 -13.03 13.29 19.84
CA VAL A 165 -14.12 14.28 19.74
C VAL A 165 -14.68 14.32 18.32
N LYS A 166 -15.96 13.99 18.16
CA LYS A 166 -16.69 14.11 16.89
C LYS A 166 -16.87 15.58 16.49
N THR A 167 -16.97 15.86 15.19
CA THR A 167 -17.30 17.20 14.67
C THR A 167 -18.80 17.46 14.78
N GLU A 168 -19.24 18.72 14.70
CA GLU A 168 -20.67 19.05 14.71
C GLU A 168 -21.36 18.71 13.37
N ASN A 169 -20.60 18.71 12.27
CA ASN A 169 -21.13 18.48 10.93
C ASN A 169 -20.87 17.03 10.50
N PRO A 170 -21.88 16.14 10.51
CA PRO A 170 -21.72 14.77 10.07
C PRO A 170 -21.51 14.72 8.55
N ILE A 171 -20.67 13.78 8.11
CA ILE A 171 -20.51 13.48 6.68
C ILE A 171 -21.76 12.74 6.15
N PRO A 172 -22.25 13.07 4.95
CA PRO A 172 -23.28 12.27 4.28
C PRO A 172 -22.81 10.84 4.00
N GLN A 173 -23.74 9.88 4.03
CA GLN A 173 -23.42 8.47 3.79
C GLN A 173 -22.80 8.26 2.40
N GLU A 174 -23.28 8.94 1.35
CA GLU A 174 -22.66 8.81 0.02
C GLU A 174 -21.18 9.20 -0.01
N HIS A 175 -20.79 10.21 0.76
CA HIS A 175 -19.40 10.65 0.82
C HIS A 175 -18.55 9.68 1.65
N LEU A 176 -19.12 9.07 2.70
CA LEU A 176 -18.45 8.01 3.45
C LEU A 176 -18.14 6.79 2.56
N ILE A 177 -19.11 6.35 1.75
CA ILE A 177 -18.93 5.24 0.81
C ILE A 177 -17.78 5.57 -0.17
N ASP A 178 -17.81 6.77 -0.75
CA ASP A 178 -16.76 7.22 -1.68
C ASP A 178 -15.37 7.28 -1.04
N HIS A 179 -15.28 7.76 0.21
CA HIS A 179 -14.02 7.74 0.96
C HIS A 179 -13.49 6.32 1.18
N LEU A 180 -14.35 5.36 1.52
CA LEU A 180 -13.93 3.99 1.79
C LEU A 180 -13.61 3.20 0.51
N VAL A 181 -14.25 3.51 -0.61
CA VAL A 181 -13.84 2.99 -1.93
C VAL A 181 -12.42 3.48 -2.29
N GLN A 182 -12.15 4.78 -2.15
CA GLN A 182 -10.83 5.34 -2.44
C GLN A 182 -9.74 4.75 -1.54
N MET A 183 -10.06 4.56 -0.26
CA MET A 183 -9.18 3.94 0.71
C MET A 183 -8.90 2.47 0.37
N ASN A 184 -9.93 1.68 0.04
CA ASN A 184 -9.74 0.29 -0.37
C ASN A 184 -8.82 0.16 -1.60
N ILE A 185 -8.98 1.03 -2.61
CA ILE A 185 -8.05 1.07 -3.77
C ILE A 185 -6.64 1.46 -3.32
N GLY A 186 -6.52 2.42 -2.39
CA GLY A 186 -5.28 2.81 -1.75
C GLY A 186 -4.55 1.64 -1.12
N GLU A 187 -5.23 0.88 -0.26
CA GLU A 187 -4.60 -0.26 0.46
C GLU A 187 -4.28 -1.42 -0.47
N ILE A 188 -5.06 -1.65 -1.53
CA ILE A 188 -4.67 -2.61 -2.58
C ILE A 188 -3.36 -2.21 -3.25
N ARG A 189 -3.19 -0.91 -3.53
CA ARG A 189 -1.94 -0.37 -4.08
C ARG A 189 -0.79 -0.48 -3.08
N THR A 190 -1.02 -0.13 -1.81
CA THR A 190 -0.01 -0.24 -0.73
C THR A 190 0.43 -1.70 -0.54
N ARG A 191 -0.52 -2.64 -0.49
CA ARG A 191 -0.21 -4.08 -0.43
C ARG A 191 0.62 -4.57 -1.60
N LEU A 192 0.25 -4.19 -2.83
CA LEU A 192 1.04 -4.56 -4.02
C LEU A 192 2.44 -3.96 -3.94
N HIS A 193 2.55 -2.69 -3.57
CA HIS A 193 3.81 -2.03 -3.31
C HIS A 193 4.63 -2.78 -2.26
N MET A 194 4.04 -3.24 -1.16
CA MET A 194 4.75 -4.02 -0.16
C MET A 194 5.27 -5.35 -0.71
N HIS A 195 4.52 -6.03 -1.58
CA HIS A 195 5.02 -7.21 -2.30
C HIS A 195 6.18 -6.88 -3.25
N LEU A 196 6.18 -5.69 -3.84
CA LEU A 196 7.33 -5.18 -4.61
C LEU A 196 8.53 -4.90 -3.71
N PHE A 197 8.35 -4.10 -2.67
CA PHE A 197 9.42 -3.60 -1.82
C PHE A 197 10.06 -4.70 -0.98
N ALA A 198 9.25 -5.58 -0.37
CA ALA A 198 9.71 -6.47 0.69
C ALA A 198 10.88 -7.37 0.30
N PRO A 199 10.89 -8.06 -0.87
CA PRO A 199 12.03 -8.89 -1.26
C PRO A 199 13.31 -8.08 -1.46
N VAL A 200 13.22 -6.88 -2.05
CA VAL A 200 14.38 -6.02 -2.30
C VAL A 200 14.93 -5.45 -0.99
N VAL A 201 14.06 -4.93 -0.13
CA VAL A 201 14.42 -4.40 1.19
C VAL A 201 15.07 -5.50 2.03
N PHE A 202 14.48 -6.70 2.07
CA PHE A 202 15.02 -7.83 2.81
C PHE A 202 16.37 -8.32 2.24
N GLY A 203 16.53 -8.30 0.92
CA GLY A 203 17.79 -8.63 0.24
C GLY A 203 18.93 -7.68 0.61
N LEU A 204 18.64 -6.37 0.65
CA LEU A 204 19.59 -5.32 0.99
C LEU A 204 19.87 -5.21 2.51
N THR A 205 19.04 -5.84 3.34
CA THR A 205 19.16 -5.77 4.80
C THR A 205 20.39 -6.53 5.33
N PRO A 206 21.21 -5.92 6.20
CA PRO A 206 22.33 -6.61 6.85
C PRO A 206 21.88 -7.86 7.61
N LYS A 207 22.68 -8.94 7.56
CA LYS A 207 22.35 -10.24 8.19
C LYS A 207 21.84 -10.12 9.63
N ARG A 208 22.47 -9.27 10.45
CA ARG A 208 22.08 -9.02 11.85
C ARG A 208 20.67 -8.42 12.04
N ASN A 209 20.14 -7.73 11.02
CA ASN A 209 18.86 -7.03 11.09
C ASN A 209 17.72 -7.79 10.37
N LYS A 210 18.03 -8.84 9.58
CA LYS A 210 17.05 -9.57 8.75
C LYS A 210 15.82 -10.06 9.54
N ALA A 211 16.00 -10.58 10.75
CA ALA A 211 14.89 -11.05 11.57
C ALA A 211 13.93 -9.92 12.00
N THR A 212 14.44 -8.72 12.26
CA THR A 212 13.61 -7.55 12.61
C THR A 212 12.93 -7.00 11.38
N THR A 213 13.67 -6.81 10.28
CA THR A 213 13.11 -6.33 9.01
C THR A 213 12.00 -7.24 8.50
N ARG A 214 12.18 -8.57 8.54
CA ARG A 214 11.13 -9.53 8.16
C ARG A 214 9.85 -9.32 8.96
N ARG A 215 9.95 -9.22 10.29
CA ARG A 215 8.78 -9.02 11.16
C ARG A 215 8.03 -7.72 10.85
N ILE A 216 8.76 -6.65 10.54
CA ILE A 216 8.14 -5.37 10.17
C ILE A 216 7.39 -5.53 8.84
N LEU A 217 8.04 -6.09 7.81
CA LEU A 217 7.45 -6.28 6.48
C LEU A 217 6.20 -7.19 6.53
N GLU A 218 6.28 -8.30 7.26
CA GLU A 218 5.14 -9.23 7.44
C GLU A 218 4.00 -8.60 8.25
N GLY A 219 4.31 -7.73 9.21
CA GLY A 219 3.33 -6.97 9.97
C GLY A 219 2.56 -6.02 9.07
N LEU A 220 3.28 -5.16 8.33
CA LEU A 220 2.68 -4.20 7.39
C LEU A 220 1.75 -4.91 6.39
N VAL A 221 2.22 -5.96 5.70
CA VAL A 221 1.39 -6.69 4.72
C VAL A 221 0.12 -7.27 5.36
N ARG A 222 0.19 -7.74 6.60
CA ARG A 222 -0.98 -8.28 7.32
C ARG A 222 -1.98 -7.17 7.65
N ASP A 223 -1.48 -6.01 8.06
CA ASP A 223 -2.32 -4.87 8.37
C ASP A 223 -3.04 -4.34 7.12
N GLU A 224 -2.36 -4.26 5.97
CA GLU A 224 -2.99 -3.90 4.68
C GLU A 224 -4.14 -4.84 4.31
N VAL A 225 -3.96 -6.17 4.49
CA VAL A 225 -5.02 -7.15 4.21
C VAL A 225 -6.23 -6.91 5.10
N ARG A 226 -6.01 -6.59 6.38
CA ARG A 226 -7.10 -6.25 7.30
C ARG A 226 -7.82 -4.97 6.87
N HIS A 227 -7.10 -3.97 6.41
CA HIS A 227 -7.69 -2.71 5.95
C HIS A 227 -8.53 -2.89 4.67
N ILE A 228 -8.04 -3.68 3.72
CA ILE A 228 -8.81 -4.08 2.53
C ILE A 228 -10.04 -4.89 2.95
N GLY A 229 -9.88 -5.84 3.87
CA GLY A 229 -10.94 -6.73 4.33
C GLY A 229 -12.10 -6.00 4.99
N TYR A 230 -11.84 -5.11 5.96
CA TYR A 230 -12.95 -4.41 6.62
C TYR A 230 -13.66 -3.45 5.66
N THR A 231 -12.92 -2.78 4.76
CA THR A 231 -13.54 -1.87 3.78
C THR A 231 -14.37 -2.65 2.77
N ALA A 232 -13.92 -3.84 2.36
CA ALA A 232 -14.68 -4.76 1.53
C ALA A 232 -15.98 -5.22 2.22
N ALA A 233 -15.92 -5.59 3.50
CA ALA A 233 -17.10 -6.00 4.27
C ALA A 233 -18.13 -4.87 4.44
N LEU A 234 -17.69 -3.62 4.69
CA LEU A 234 -18.59 -2.46 4.74
C LEU A 234 -19.26 -2.20 3.39
N MET A 235 -18.49 -2.24 2.30
CA MET A 235 -19.02 -2.09 0.94
C MET A 235 -20.03 -3.18 0.59
N GLU A 236 -19.74 -4.42 0.93
CA GLU A 236 -20.65 -5.55 0.75
C GLU A 236 -21.97 -5.34 1.52
N GLY A 237 -21.91 -4.88 2.77
CA GLY A 237 -23.09 -4.53 3.57
C GLY A 237 -23.95 -3.45 2.89
N TRP A 238 -23.35 -2.32 2.50
CA TRP A 238 -24.09 -1.26 1.80
C TRP A 238 -24.61 -1.70 0.43
N ALA A 239 -23.89 -2.59 -0.26
CA ALA A 239 -24.33 -3.14 -1.53
C ALA A 239 -25.60 -3.98 -1.38
N ARG A 240 -25.66 -4.83 -0.33
CA ARG A 240 -26.87 -5.60 0.05
C ARG A 240 -28.04 -4.67 0.38
N ASP A 241 -27.76 -3.48 0.93
CA ASP A 241 -28.75 -2.43 1.23
C ASP A 241 -29.10 -1.53 0.02
N GLY A 242 -28.68 -1.90 -1.20
CA GLY A 242 -29.06 -1.22 -2.43
C GLY A 242 -28.03 -0.23 -3.00
N ALA A 243 -26.83 -0.14 -2.42
CA ALA A 243 -25.75 0.72 -2.93
C ALA A 243 -24.83 0.04 -3.96
N ALA A 244 -25.11 -1.20 -4.37
CA ALA A 244 -24.21 -2.02 -5.20
C ALA A 244 -23.74 -1.30 -6.47
N GLU A 245 -24.69 -0.78 -7.24
CA GLU A 245 -24.41 -0.08 -8.50
C GLU A 245 -23.66 1.25 -8.27
N ARG A 246 -23.88 1.92 -7.14
CA ARG A 246 -23.09 3.10 -6.77
C ARG A 246 -21.64 2.73 -6.47
N ILE A 247 -21.42 1.66 -5.70
CA ILE A 247 -20.08 1.18 -5.35
C ILE A 247 -19.31 0.78 -6.62
N ARG A 248 -19.94 0.03 -7.53
CA ARG A 248 -19.34 -0.33 -8.83
C ARG A 248 -18.87 0.89 -9.63
N ARG A 249 -19.71 1.92 -9.76
CA ARG A 249 -19.34 3.17 -10.45
C ARG A 249 -18.24 3.93 -9.74
N LEU A 250 -18.30 4.05 -8.41
CA LEU A 250 -17.27 4.71 -7.61
C LEU A 250 -15.94 3.99 -7.80
N TYR A 251 -15.92 2.67 -7.73
CA TYR A 251 -14.69 1.88 -7.88
C TYR A 251 -14.02 2.13 -9.23
N SER A 252 -14.79 2.05 -10.31
CA SER A 252 -14.30 2.29 -11.67
C SER A 252 -13.78 3.73 -11.85
N GLY A 253 -14.56 4.72 -11.42
CA GLY A 253 -14.18 6.13 -11.53
C GLY A 253 -12.95 6.49 -10.68
N ARG A 254 -12.87 5.97 -9.45
CA ARG A 254 -11.75 6.21 -8.54
C ARG A 254 -10.49 5.47 -8.99
N LEU A 255 -10.59 4.26 -9.54
CA LEU A 255 -9.44 3.55 -10.08
C LEU A 255 -8.81 4.30 -11.26
N ALA A 256 -9.62 4.88 -12.15
CA ALA A 256 -9.13 5.71 -13.24
C ALA A 256 -8.38 6.97 -12.73
N ILE A 257 -8.87 7.59 -11.65
CA ILE A 257 -8.17 8.71 -10.99
C ILE A 257 -6.85 8.24 -10.36
N PHE A 258 -6.86 7.09 -9.67
CA PHE A 258 -5.66 6.49 -9.09
C PHE A 258 -4.59 6.21 -10.15
N ASN A 259 -4.98 5.69 -11.32
CA ASN A 259 -4.07 5.46 -12.43
C ASN A 259 -3.39 6.76 -12.88
N ARG A 260 -4.15 7.85 -13.00
CA ARG A 260 -3.61 9.17 -13.35
C ARG A 260 -2.63 9.69 -12.30
N ILE A 261 -3.00 9.64 -11.03
CA ILE A 261 -2.12 10.05 -9.93
C ILE A 261 -0.86 9.20 -9.90
N THR A 262 -0.97 7.88 -10.11
CA THR A 262 0.20 6.99 -10.17
C THR A 262 1.12 7.33 -11.33
N VAL A 263 0.58 7.66 -12.52
CA VAL A 263 1.39 8.16 -13.64
C VAL A 263 2.11 9.44 -13.25
N GLU A 264 1.39 10.45 -12.75
CA GLU A 264 1.95 11.75 -12.34
C GLU A 264 3.07 11.58 -11.31
N GLN A 265 2.89 10.69 -10.33
CA GLN A 265 3.88 10.40 -9.29
C GLN A 265 5.11 9.64 -9.82
N THR A 266 4.95 8.84 -10.89
CA THR A 266 6.01 7.97 -11.42
C THR A 266 6.76 8.62 -12.59
N GLU A 267 6.17 9.62 -13.24
CA GLU A 267 6.66 10.22 -14.49
C GLU A 267 8.08 10.78 -14.36
N ALA A 268 8.37 11.54 -13.30
CA ALA A 268 9.70 12.09 -13.08
C ALA A 268 10.77 10.99 -12.96
N ALA A 269 10.48 9.94 -12.18
CA ALA A 269 11.39 8.81 -12.03
C ALA A 269 11.58 8.03 -13.34
N VAL A 270 10.52 7.85 -14.14
CA VAL A 270 10.62 7.18 -15.44
C VAL A 270 11.46 7.98 -16.42
N ARG A 271 11.33 9.32 -16.44
CA ARG A 271 12.17 10.18 -17.28
C ARG A 271 13.64 10.13 -16.83
N ASP A 272 13.89 10.22 -15.54
CA ASP A 272 15.25 10.31 -14.98
C ASP A 272 15.98 8.95 -14.96
N HIS A 273 15.25 7.85 -14.80
CA HIS A 273 15.84 6.52 -14.54
C HIS A 273 15.39 5.43 -15.52
N GLY A 274 14.30 5.65 -16.26
CA GLY A 274 13.75 4.68 -17.20
C GLY A 274 14.53 4.54 -18.51
N ARG A 275 15.42 5.50 -18.84
CA ARG A 275 16.30 5.48 -20.04
C ARG A 275 15.55 5.26 -21.36
N GLY A 276 14.29 5.71 -21.44
CA GLY A 276 13.42 5.49 -22.61
C GLY A 276 12.90 4.05 -22.75
N GLU A 277 13.21 3.18 -21.79
CA GLU A 277 12.79 1.78 -21.85
C GLU A 277 11.38 1.58 -21.35
N PHE A 278 10.78 2.52 -20.59
CA PHE A 278 9.43 2.43 -19.96
C PHE A 278 8.42 3.51 -20.39
N PRO A 279 8.24 3.77 -21.70
CA PRO A 279 7.30 4.80 -22.16
C PRO A 279 5.84 4.47 -21.83
N ASP A 280 5.50 3.18 -21.75
CA ASP A 280 4.15 2.67 -21.48
C ASP A 280 3.66 2.92 -20.05
N LEU A 281 4.56 3.31 -19.13
CA LEU A 281 4.20 3.65 -17.74
C LEU A 281 3.68 5.06 -17.57
N ILE A 282 3.82 5.91 -18.58
CA ILE A 282 3.31 7.29 -18.56
C ILE A 282 2.13 7.48 -19.53
N GLU A 283 1.69 6.41 -20.18
CA GLU A 283 0.53 6.36 -21.08
C GLU A 283 -0.64 5.64 -20.37
N LEU A 284 -1.82 6.26 -20.39
CA LEU A 284 -3.07 5.73 -19.83
C LEU A 284 -3.96 5.13 -20.91
#